data_AF-A0A6A4RUN1-F1
#
_entry.id   AF-A0A6A4RUN1-F1
#
_cell.length_a   1.000
_cell.length_b   1.000
_cell.length_c   1.000
_cell.angle_alpha   90.00
_cell.angle_beta   90.00
_cell.angle_gamma   90.00
#
_symmetry.space_group_name_H-M   'P 1'
#
loop_
_entity.id
_entity.type
_entity.pdbx_description
1 polymer ?
#
loop_
_entity_poly.entity_id
_entity_poly.type
_entity_poly.pdbx_seq_one_letter_code
_entity_poly.pdbx_strand_id
1 'polypeptide(L)'
;MATADKLLEMIFSWIEQRKQCADQLSKLAQELESLRMKSKGGQCVGSSVAVVGAACLLGAGVTILTGGAAAPLLGALGATYTGVGAVISVASKIIESFVSSDTMKDAKKIEEKSNDIAKNIQRLFEQLKSEKEAVNSFTNPDHLDRHIMTEILRSVARRSGLRRRIRIRMVDNEPQLFYGGGSGFRCGTFGPNPLMNPSVSILVTAAGVMAFFTLSAGGKKFNFLFVKGGQQLLKEISVTGLKTALKGSAMLVGGAIGMAFALPEAIDNWTDLIKNNNVTEASQSLRDTATAIRKIIRTLEQQFDDIKRMLKTMDEEQREEEQRLAKVKLIIKNPERSSADKRILEMFAMKTCQNQTLQQWLRENSGSEAFFKLVDLFHLMTKQIADKTNEDDEESDEEDEESDVDIIFVAHGSIRDSQVPASCLLPLANIKDVLLYSPWNCVLTAHAAYGVATGLIQPPHRRFYCKKLSDCPIPEDRQNPQHHYNHHQPRKLPSQWNSMKRAGSQAIPNIMVSTLKVPKDGAWTSFVNLTETHGQPGRSRIVIPFILPGLTVRIPFFVVTWVMSLVLLVFRLKATVHLAACLGDRSTRGKFARDFLETQYSYTVDNTGMTSSATMLPIRRADLYRAFQAVFD
;
A
#
# COMPACT_ATOMS: atom_id res chain seq x y z
N MET A 1 -6.96 -14.51 -24.73
CA MET A 1 -7.44 -14.54 -23.33
C MET A 1 -6.28 -14.95 -22.44
N ALA A 2 -5.94 -14.16 -21.43
CA ALA A 2 -4.78 -14.43 -20.57
C ALA A 2 -5.02 -15.68 -19.70
N THR A 3 -3.96 -16.36 -19.25
CA THR A 3 -4.04 -17.59 -18.45
C THR A 3 -4.88 -17.42 -17.18
N ALA A 4 -4.77 -16.27 -16.50
CA ALA A 4 -5.59 -15.94 -15.34
C ALA A 4 -7.10 -15.76 -15.66
N ASP A 5 -7.44 -15.27 -16.86
CA ASP A 5 -8.85 -15.15 -17.27
C ASP A 5 -9.47 -16.54 -17.50
N LYS A 6 -8.71 -17.46 -18.11
CA LYS A 6 -9.10 -18.87 -18.29
C LYS A 6 -9.23 -19.59 -16.95
N LEU A 7 -8.30 -19.33 -16.02
CA LEU A 7 -8.35 -19.88 -14.66
C LEU A 7 -9.66 -19.50 -13.95
N LEU A 8 -10.03 -18.21 -13.98
CA LEU A 8 -11.29 -17.76 -13.41
C LEU A 8 -12.50 -18.38 -14.11
N GLU A 9 -12.46 -18.51 -15.45
CA GLU A 9 -13.52 -19.19 -16.20
C GLU A 9 -13.75 -20.62 -15.72
N MET A 10 -12.67 -21.38 -15.53
CA MET A 10 -12.74 -22.73 -15.02
C MET A 10 -13.26 -22.78 -13.57
N ILE A 11 -12.89 -21.83 -12.72
CA ILE A 11 -13.45 -21.73 -11.36
C ILE A 11 -14.97 -21.52 -11.40
N PHE A 12 -15.48 -20.59 -12.21
CA PHE A 12 -16.93 -20.38 -12.34
C PHE A 12 -17.63 -21.60 -12.97
N SER A 13 -17.00 -22.26 -13.94
CA SER A 13 -17.51 -23.50 -14.52
C SER A 13 -17.62 -24.62 -13.49
N TRP A 14 -16.61 -24.75 -12.62
CA TRP A 14 -16.62 -25.71 -11.51
C TRP A 14 -17.76 -25.44 -10.52
N ILE A 15 -17.97 -24.17 -10.16
CA ILE A 15 -19.07 -23.75 -9.28
C ILE A 15 -20.43 -24.18 -9.85
N GLU A 16 -20.66 -23.94 -11.14
CA GLU A 16 -21.90 -24.32 -11.82
C GLU A 16 -22.10 -25.84 -11.87
N GLN A 17 -21.04 -26.61 -12.16
CA GLN A 17 -21.12 -28.07 -12.13
C GLN A 17 -21.46 -28.61 -10.73
N ARG A 18 -20.88 -28.03 -9.68
CA ARG A 18 -21.18 -28.45 -8.29
C ARG A 18 -22.62 -28.14 -7.89
N LYS A 19 -23.21 -27.07 -8.43
CA LYS A 19 -24.62 -26.73 -8.22
C LYS A 19 -25.53 -27.80 -8.83
N GLN A 20 -25.24 -28.19 -10.08
CA GLN A 20 -25.95 -29.27 -10.77
C GLN A 20 -25.80 -30.61 -10.03
N CYS A 21 -24.61 -30.92 -9.50
CA CYS A 21 -24.41 -32.11 -8.67
C CYS A 21 -25.31 -32.10 -7.43
N ALA A 22 -25.39 -30.99 -6.71
CA ALA A 22 -26.26 -30.88 -5.52
C ALA A 22 -27.75 -31.06 -5.86
N ASP A 23 -28.18 -30.60 -7.04
CA ASP A 23 -29.54 -30.80 -7.53
C ASP A 23 -29.82 -32.28 -7.82
N GLN A 24 -28.89 -33.00 -8.46
CA GLN A 24 -29.01 -34.45 -8.68
C GLN A 24 -29.02 -35.24 -7.38
N LEU A 25 -28.18 -34.91 -6.39
CA LEU A 25 -28.18 -35.56 -5.08
C LEU A 25 -29.50 -35.35 -4.34
N SER A 26 -30.09 -34.16 -4.45
CA SER A 26 -31.41 -33.87 -3.87
C SER A 26 -32.51 -34.69 -4.55
N LYS A 27 -32.45 -34.85 -5.87
CA LYS A 27 -33.38 -35.67 -6.66
C LYS A 27 -33.24 -37.16 -6.33
N LEU A 28 -32.01 -37.66 -6.19
CA LEU A 28 -31.72 -39.03 -5.74
C LEU A 28 -32.35 -39.34 -4.38
N ALA A 29 -32.26 -38.41 -3.42
CA ALA A 29 -32.90 -38.57 -2.12
C ALA A 29 -34.43 -38.73 -2.22
N GLN A 30 -35.06 -37.95 -3.10
CA GLN A 30 -36.51 -38.03 -3.36
C GLN A 30 -36.91 -39.35 -4.04
N GLU A 31 -36.13 -39.79 -5.03
CA GLU A 31 -36.33 -41.09 -5.70
C GLU A 31 -36.22 -42.26 -4.71
N LEU A 32 -35.21 -42.21 -3.84
CA LEU A 32 -34.96 -43.24 -2.84
C LEU A 32 -36.11 -43.36 -1.81
N GLU A 33 -36.67 -42.24 -1.37
CA GLU A 33 -37.86 -42.23 -0.51
C GLU A 33 -39.12 -42.74 -1.21
N SER A 34 -39.31 -42.37 -2.48
CA SER A 34 -40.43 -42.85 -3.30
C SER A 34 -40.38 -44.38 -3.49
N LEU A 35 -39.19 -44.92 -3.78
CA LEU A 35 -38.96 -46.37 -3.90
C LEU A 35 -39.27 -47.09 -2.58
N ARG A 36 -38.86 -46.51 -1.45
CA ARG A 36 -39.21 -47.04 -0.13
C ARG A 36 -40.72 -47.07 0.08
N MET A 37 -41.43 -45.98 -0.21
CA MET A 37 -42.90 -45.93 -0.07
C MET A 37 -43.61 -46.96 -0.96
N LYS A 38 -43.18 -47.10 -2.22
CA LYS A 38 -43.71 -48.11 -3.15
C LYS A 38 -43.44 -49.54 -2.67
N SER A 39 -42.26 -49.79 -2.09
CA SER A 39 -41.91 -51.11 -1.56
C SER A 39 -42.72 -51.50 -0.31
N LYS A 40 -43.12 -50.52 0.50
CA LYS A 40 -44.05 -50.73 1.64
C LYS A 40 -45.49 -50.99 1.19
N GLY A 41 -45.90 -50.51 0.02
CA GLY A 41 -47.24 -50.74 -0.55
C GLY A 41 -47.50 -52.18 -1.03
N GLY A 42 -46.47 -53.02 -1.15
CA GLY A 42 -46.58 -54.43 -1.56
C GLY A 42 -46.57 -55.45 -0.42
N GLN A 43 -46.42 -55.03 0.84
CA GLN A 43 -46.45 -55.91 2.02
C GLN A 43 -47.59 -55.51 2.95
N CYS A 44 -48.66 -56.31 2.97
CA CYS A 44 -49.66 -56.24 4.00
C CYS A 44 -49.31 -57.25 5.12
N VAL A 45 -49.21 -56.71 6.34
CA VAL A 45 -49.27 -57.33 7.68
C VAL A 45 -48.03 -58.11 8.20
N GLY A 46 -47.44 -57.57 9.28
CA GLY A 46 -46.62 -58.30 10.24
C GLY A 46 -45.66 -57.44 11.08
N SER A 47 -46.18 -56.76 12.13
CA SER A 47 -45.60 -56.41 13.45
C SER A 47 -44.06 -56.24 13.60
N SER A 48 -43.46 -55.26 14.28
CA SER A 48 -43.85 -54.33 15.35
C SER A 48 -42.82 -53.18 15.44
N VAL A 49 -43.20 -52.12 16.13
CA VAL A 49 -42.44 -50.91 16.46
C VAL A 49 -41.13 -51.22 17.20
N ALA A 50 -40.01 -50.69 16.70
CA ALA A 50 -38.87 -50.27 17.50
C ALA A 50 -38.30 -48.97 16.91
N VAL A 51 -38.70 -47.83 17.48
CA VAL A 51 -38.02 -46.56 17.30
C VAL A 51 -36.86 -46.55 18.30
N VAL A 52 -35.66 -46.85 17.83
CA VAL A 52 -34.41 -46.54 18.53
C VAL A 52 -33.62 -45.62 17.61
N GLY A 53 -33.46 -44.37 18.03
CA GLY A 53 -32.61 -43.40 17.35
C GLY A 53 -31.16 -43.85 17.43
N ALA A 54 -30.57 -44.16 16.28
CA ALA A 54 -29.13 -44.35 16.15
C ALA A 54 -28.45 -42.97 16.12
N ALA A 55 -28.27 -42.39 17.30
CA ALA A 55 -27.26 -41.37 17.52
C ALA A 55 -25.87 -42.01 17.34
N CYS A 56 -25.02 -41.34 16.56
CA CYS A 56 -23.56 -41.29 16.67
C CYS A 56 -22.92 -42.28 17.66
N LEU A 57 -22.53 -43.47 17.21
CA LEU A 57 -21.66 -44.36 17.95
C LEU A 57 -20.56 -44.93 17.05
N LEU A 58 -19.54 -44.11 16.80
CA LEU A 58 -18.14 -44.51 16.67
C LEU A 58 -17.28 -43.32 17.11
N GLY A 59 -17.22 -43.12 18.43
CA GLY A 59 -16.20 -42.29 19.07
C GLY A 59 -15.23 -43.22 19.79
N ALA A 60 -14.02 -43.41 19.23
CA ALA A 60 -12.80 -43.77 19.95
C ALA A 60 -11.58 -43.79 19.01
N GLY A 61 -10.58 -42.94 19.29
CA GLY A 61 -9.17 -43.05 18.87
C GLY A 61 -8.88 -42.69 17.40
N VAL A 62 -7.83 -41.97 17.02
CA VAL A 62 -6.65 -41.43 17.70
C VAL A 62 -6.33 -40.10 17.00
N THR A 63 -6.16 -39.04 17.80
CA THR A 63 -5.55 -37.78 17.42
C THR A 63 -4.09 -38.02 17.05
N ILE A 64 -3.71 -37.83 15.78
CA ILE A 64 -2.30 -37.64 15.41
C ILE A 64 -2.20 -36.37 14.55
N LEU A 65 -1.53 -35.37 15.14
CA LEU A 65 -0.97 -34.22 14.47
C LEU A 65 0.14 -34.69 13.53
N THR A 66 0.00 -34.50 12.22
CA THR A 66 1.16 -34.42 11.31
C THR A 66 0.91 -33.36 10.26
N GLY A 67 1.65 -32.26 10.36
CA GLY A 67 1.77 -31.27 9.29
C GLY A 67 2.79 -31.72 8.23
N GLY A 68 2.50 -31.41 6.97
CA GLY A 68 3.49 -31.20 5.90
C GLY A 68 4.10 -32.42 5.21
N ALA A 69 3.96 -32.43 3.87
CA ALA A 69 4.75 -33.11 2.82
C ALA A 69 4.43 -34.59 2.42
N ALA A 70 3.95 -34.70 1.18
CA ALA A 70 4.07 -35.73 0.12
C ALA A 70 4.11 -37.26 0.41
N ALA A 71 3.35 -37.97 -0.46
CA ALA A 71 3.12 -39.42 -0.67
C ALA A 71 4.38 -40.33 -0.77
N PRO A 72 4.27 -41.68 -0.99
CA PRO A 72 3.09 -42.55 -1.17
C PRO A 72 3.13 -43.88 -0.36
N LEU A 73 1.98 -44.52 -0.14
CA LEU A 73 1.92 -45.98 0.05
C LEU A 73 0.49 -46.52 -0.13
N LEU A 74 0.20 -46.94 -1.36
CA LEU A 74 -0.78 -47.98 -1.64
C LEU A 74 -0.19 -49.29 -1.11
N GLY A 75 -0.78 -49.84 -0.03
CA GLY A 75 -0.30 -51.08 0.56
C GLY A 75 -1.30 -51.67 1.54
N ALA A 76 -2.02 -52.68 1.07
CA ALA A 76 -2.66 -53.76 1.82
C ALA A 76 -3.68 -53.38 2.91
N LEU A 77 -4.96 -53.70 2.64
CA LEU A 77 -5.78 -54.46 3.58
C LEU A 77 -6.78 -55.29 2.78
N GLY A 78 -6.47 -56.57 2.61
CA GLY A 78 -7.42 -57.58 2.19
C GLY A 78 -8.29 -57.99 3.38
N ALA A 79 -9.56 -58.25 3.12
CA ALA A 79 -10.38 -59.12 3.95
C ALA A 79 -11.42 -59.80 3.06
N THR A 80 -11.22 -61.09 2.87
CA THR A 80 -12.15 -62.06 2.31
C THR A 80 -13.44 -62.13 3.13
N TYR A 81 -14.60 -62.05 2.48
CA TYR A 81 -15.84 -62.63 3.00
C TYR A 81 -16.55 -63.37 1.87
N THR A 82 -16.38 -64.69 1.85
CA THR A 82 -17.26 -65.65 1.17
C THR A 82 -18.05 -66.41 2.23
N GLY A 83 -19.38 -66.39 2.13
CA GLY A 83 -20.28 -67.19 2.96
C GLY A 83 -21.75 -66.80 2.76
N VAL A 84 -22.56 -67.77 2.30
CA VAL A 84 -23.84 -67.66 1.58
C VAL A 84 -25.07 -67.50 2.49
N GLY A 85 -26.09 -66.77 2.00
CA GLY A 85 -27.47 -66.82 2.50
C GLY A 85 -28.40 -65.86 1.73
N ALA A 86 -29.01 -66.33 0.64
CA ALA A 86 -29.88 -65.52 -0.21
C ALA A 86 -31.22 -65.21 0.49
N VAL A 87 -31.28 -64.08 1.20
CA VAL A 87 -32.54 -63.35 1.42
C VAL A 87 -32.69 -62.40 0.24
N ILE A 88 -33.61 -62.68 -0.69
CA ILE A 88 -34.05 -61.73 -1.71
C ILE A 88 -34.88 -60.67 -0.98
N SER A 89 -34.16 -59.80 -0.28
CA SER A 89 -34.70 -58.69 0.48
C SER A 89 -34.99 -57.55 -0.49
N VAL A 90 -36.09 -56.87 -0.25
CA VAL A 90 -36.50 -55.61 -0.89
C VAL A 90 -35.32 -54.61 -1.07
N ALA A 91 -34.28 -54.69 -0.22
CA ALA A 91 -33.05 -53.92 -0.35
C ALA A 91 -32.31 -54.14 -1.68
N SER A 92 -32.25 -55.35 -2.25
CA SER A 92 -31.51 -55.57 -3.50
C SER A 92 -32.14 -54.84 -4.68
N LYS A 93 -33.49 -54.82 -4.75
CA LYS A 93 -34.24 -54.06 -5.76
C LYS A 93 -34.10 -52.55 -5.58
N ILE A 94 -34.05 -52.07 -4.32
CA ILE A 94 -33.82 -50.64 -4.03
C ILE A 94 -32.39 -50.26 -4.41
N ILE A 95 -31.38 -51.08 -4.11
CA ILE A 95 -29.98 -50.84 -4.52
C ILE A 95 -29.87 -50.82 -6.04
N GLU A 96 -30.41 -51.83 -6.72
CA GLU A 96 -30.37 -51.91 -8.18
C GLU A 96 -31.04 -50.68 -8.80
N SER A 97 -32.23 -50.31 -8.33
CA SER A 97 -32.94 -49.11 -8.80
C SER A 97 -32.23 -47.81 -8.44
N PHE A 98 -31.50 -47.73 -7.33
CA PHE A 98 -30.75 -46.54 -6.92
C PHE A 98 -29.47 -46.37 -7.74
N VAL A 99 -28.66 -47.43 -7.88
CA VAL A 99 -27.38 -47.41 -8.60
C VAL A 99 -27.60 -47.28 -10.11
N SER A 100 -28.67 -47.88 -10.65
CA SER A 100 -28.98 -47.83 -12.08
C SER A 100 -29.81 -46.61 -12.49
N SER A 101 -30.26 -45.77 -11.54
CA SER A 101 -31.09 -44.60 -11.87
C SER A 101 -30.34 -43.64 -12.78
N ASP A 102 -31.06 -43.05 -13.74
CA ASP A 102 -30.46 -42.06 -14.64
C ASP A 102 -29.94 -40.86 -13.86
N THR A 103 -30.61 -40.50 -12.75
CA THR A 103 -30.17 -39.45 -11.83
C THR A 103 -28.80 -39.77 -11.18
N MET A 104 -28.52 -41.03 -10.82
CA MET A 104 -27.20 -41.45 -10.30
C MET A 104 -26.13 -41.40 -11.38
N LYS A 105 -26.45 -41.85 -12.60
CA LYS A 105 -25.52 -41.76 -13.75
C LYS A 105 -25.19 -40.32 -14.08
N ASP A 106 -26.18 -39.44 -14.07
CA ASP A 106 -26.00 -38.00 -14.28
C ASP A 106 -25.15 -37.37 -13.18
N ALA A 107 -25.39 -37.72 -11.90
CA ALA A 107 -24.57 -37.25 -10.79
C ALA A 107 -23.10 -37.67 -10.94
N LYS A 108 -22.83 -38.94 -11.30
CA LYS A 108 -21.46 -39.43 -11.57
C LYS A 108 -20.79 -38.70 -12.73
N LYS A 109 -21.51 -38.48 -13.84
CA LYS A 109 -21.00 -37.76 -15.01
C LYS A 109 -20.68 -36.31 -14.71
N ILE A 110 -21.53 -35.63 -13.93
CA ILE A 110 -21.28 -34.25 -13.47
C ILE A 110 -20.05 -34.20 -12.58
N GLU A 111 -19.89 -35.21 -11.70
CA GLU A 111 -18.72 -35.30 -10.82
C GLU A 111 -17.42 -35.48 -11.60
N GLU A 112 -17.37 -36.43 -12.53
CA GLU A 112 -16.21 -36.65 -13.40
C GLU A 112 -15.81 -35.35 -14.12
N LYS A 113 -16.79 -34.66 -14.72
CA LYS A 113 -16.57 -33.37 -15.37
C LYS A 113 -16.07 -32.31 -14.39
N SER A 114 -16.64 -32.23 -13.19
CA SER A 114 -16.18 -31.30 -12.14
C SER A 114 -14.74 -31.58 -11.73
N ASN A 115 -14.35 -32.86 -11.65
CA ASN A 115 -13.01 -33.30 -11.28
C ASN A 115 -11.99 -32.94 -12.35
N ASP A 116 -12.35 -33.09 -13.62
CA ASP A 116 -11.51 -32.65 -14.74
C ASP A 116 -11.36 -31.13 -14.76
N ILE A 117 -12.41 -30.37 -14.46
CA ILE A 117 -12.31 -28.91 -14.31
C ILE A 117 -11.38 -28.56 -13.14
N ALA A 118 -11.48 -29.24 -11.99
CA ALA A 118 -10.61 -28.99 -10.83
C ALA A 118 -9.12 -29.25 -11.15
N LYS A 119 -8.81 -30.34 -11.86
CA LYS A 119 -7.46 -30.61 -12.37
C LYS A 119 -6.98 -29.53 -13.35
N ASN A 120 -7.88 -29.07 -14.22
CA ASN A 120 -7.56 -27.97 -15.14
C ASN A 120 -7.30 -26.64 -14.42
N ILE A 121 -8.02 -26.34 -13.34
CA ILE A 121 -7.76 -25.17 -12.48
C ILE A 121 -6.32 -25.25 -11.92
N GLN A 122 -5.90 -26.39 -11.37
CA GLN A 122 -4.53 -26.55 -10.88
C GLN A 122 -3.50 -26.38 -12.00
N ARG A 123 -3.72 -27.04 -13.14
CA ARG A 123 -2.81 -26.96 -14.29
C ARG A 123 -2.65 -25.52 -14.79
N LEU A 124 -3.75 -24.78 -14.91
CA LEU A 124 -3.72 -23.37 -15.33
C LEU A 124 -3.03 -22.47 -14.30
N PHE A 125 -3.14 -22.78 -13.01
CA PHE A 125 -2.44 -22.05 -11.97
C PHE A 125 -0.92 -22.30 -12.00
N GLU A 126 -0.49 -23.55 -12.18
CA GLU A 126 0.94 -23.89 -12.35
C GLU A 126 1.52 -23.33 -13.66
N GLN A 127 0.72 -23.31 -14.73
CA GLN A 127 1.07 -22.61 -15.97
C GLN A 127 1.25 -21.11 -15.71
N LEU A 128 0.34 -20.47 -14.97
CA LEU A 128 0.44 -19.05 -14.63
C LEU A 128 1.70 -18.76 -13.78
N LYS A 129 2.06 -19.63 -12.83
CA LYS A 129 3.34 -19.54 -12.10
C LYS A 129 4.53 -19.55 -13.06
N SER A 130 4.60 -20.58 -13.89
CA SER A 130 5.70 -20.80 -14.84
C SER A 130 5.85 -19.62 -15.82
N GLU A 131 4.74 -19.11 -16.36
CA GLU A 131 4.74 -17.93 -17.24
C GLU A 131 5.32 -16.70 -16.55
N LYS A 132 5.01 -16.49 -15.25
CA LYS A 132 5.52 -15.32 -14.51
C LYS A 132 6.98 -15.47 -14.11
N GLU A 133 7.43 -16.67 -13.76
CA GLU A 133 8.84 -17.00 -13.50
C GLU A 133 9.71 -16.84 -14.77
N ALA A 134 9.19 -17.21 -15.94
CA ALA A 134 9.91 -17.06 -17.20
C ALA A 134 10.08 -15.59 -17.61
N VAL A 135 9.06 -14.76 -17.39
CA VAL A 135 9.09 -13.33 -17.77
C VAL A 135 9.95 -12.51 -16.80
N ASN A 136 9.97 -12.88 -15.52
CA ASN A 136 10.73 -12.18 -14.51
C ASN A 136 11.46 -13.22 -13.68
N SER A 137 12.79 -13.25 -13.75
CA SER A 137 13.63 -14.18 -12.98
C SER A 137 13.53 -13.88 -11.48
N PHE A 138 12.43 -14.26 -10.84
CA PHE A 138 12.16 -14.01 -9.44
C PHE A 138 13.00 -14.95 -8.58
N THR A 139 13.98 -14.38 -7.88
CA THR A 139 14.76 -15.12 -6.86
C THR A 139 14.01 -15.26 -5.54
N ASN A 140 12.94 -14.49 -5.33
CA ASN A 140 12.15 -14.47 -4.11
C ASN A 140 10.70 -14.93 -4.39
N PRO A 141 10.23 -16.02 -3.74
CA PRO A 141 8.89 -16.55 -3.95
C PRO A 141 7.76 -15.58 -3.56
N ASP A 142 7.98 -14.66 -2.61
CA ASP A 142 6.99 -13.63 -2.28
C ASP A 142 6.75 -12.67 -3.46
N HIS A 143 7.74 -12.45 -4.33
CA HIS A 143 7.56 -11.63 -5.53
C HIS A 143 6.73 -12.36 -6.59
N LEU A 144 6.91 -13.68 -6.74
CA LEU A 144 6.12 -14.49 -7.65
C LEU A 144 4.64 -14.50 -7.22
N ASP A 145 4.37 -14.82 -5.95
CA ASP A 145 3.00 -14.85 -5.40
C ASP A 145 2.29 -13.50 -5.58
N ARG A 146 3.02 -12.40 -5.35
CA ARG A 146 2.52 -11.05 -5.58
C ARG A 146 2.05 -10.83 -7.02
N HIS A 147 2.82 -11.30 -8.00
CA HIS A 147 2.45 -11.14 -9.42
C HIS A 147 1.27 -12.03 -9.81
N ILE A 148 1.21 -13.26 -9.29
CA ILE A 148 0.10 -14.18 -9.54
C ILE A 148 -1.19 -13.62 -8.97
N MET A 149 -1.19 -13.21 -7.70
CA MET A 149 -2.35 -12.58 -7.05
C MET A 149 -2.78 -11.31 -7.79
N THR A 150 -1.82 -10.49 -8.23
CA THR A 150 -2.10 -9.29 -9.01
C THR A 150 -2.80 -9.64 -10.33
N GLU A 151 -2.34 -10.67 -11.05
CA GLU A 151 -2.95 -11.06 -12.33
C GLU A 151 -4.37 -11.61 -12.15
N ILE A 152 -4.60 -12.43 -11.11
CA ILE A 152 -5.93 -12.96 -10.80
C ILE A 152 -6.90 -11.83 -10.45
N LEU A 153 -6.49 -10.87 -9.61
CA LEU A 153 -7.33 -9.71 -9.29
C LEU A 153 -7.57 -8.80 -10.49
N ARG A 154 -6.59 -8.64 -11.39
CA ARG A 154 -6.80 -7.95 -12.67
C ARG A 154 -7.83 -8.68 -13.53
N SER A 155 -7.78 -10.01 -13.59
CA SER A 155 -8.78 -10.80 -14.30
C SER A 155 -10.18 -10.63 -13.71
N VAL A 156 -10.33 -10.62 -12.38
CA VAL A 156 -11.61 -10.33 -11.71
C VAL A 156 -12.10 -8.92 -12.07
N ALA A 157 -11.23 -7.92 -11.98
CA ALA A 157 -11.56 -6.54 -12.31
C ALA A 157 -12.01 -6.38 -13.76
N ARG A 158 -11.28 -6.96 -14.72
CA ARG A 158 -11.64 -6.93 -16.15
C ARG A 158 -13.03 -7.53 -16.40
N ARG A 159 -13.35 -8.66 -15.76
CA ARG A 159 -14.68 -9.29 -15.85
C ARG A 159 -15.79 -8.43 -15.25
N SER A 160 -15.46 -7.55 -14.31
CA SER A 160 -16.39 -6.55 -13.76
C SER A 160 -16.47 -5.26 -14.57
N GLY A 161 -15.85 -5.19 -15.75
CA GLY A 161 -15.82 -3.99 -16.59
C GLY A 161 -14.83 -2.92 -16.11
N LEU A 162 -14.01 -3.23 -15.10
CA LEU A 162 -12.99 -2.32 -14.57
C LEU A 162 -11.73 -2.39 -15.43
N ARG A 163 -11.24 -1.22 -15.89
CA ARG A 163 -10.09 -1.12 -16.80
C ARG A 163 -8.80 -0.63 -16.15
N ARG A 164 -8.81 -0.23 -14.87
CA ARG A 164 -7.62 0.36 -14.23
C ARG A 164 -6.58 -0.69 -13.84
N ARG A 165 -5.32 -0.25 -13.78
CA ARG A 165 -4.17 -1.09 -13.38
C ARG A 165 -4.27 -1.43 -11.89
N ILE A 166 -4.36 -2.72 -11.56
CA ILE A 166 -4.17 -3.23 -10.19
C ILE A 166 -2.69 -3.55 -10.00
N ARG A 167 -2.11 -3.15 -8.86
CA ARG A 167 -0.73 -3.45 -8.46
C ARG A 167 -0.72 -3.83 -6.98
N ILE A 168 -0.02 -4.88 -6.59
CA ILE A 168 0.24 -5.18 -5.17
C ILE A 168 1.66 -4.73 -4.86
N ARG A 169 1.86 -3.95 -3.79
CA ARG A 169 3.20 -3.57 -3.28
C ARG A 169 3.37 -4.00 -1.83
N MET A 170 4.62 -4.14 -1.40
CA MET A 170 4.94 -4.40 0.00
C MET A 170 5.13 -3.05 0.70
N VAL A 171 4.38 -2.78 1.76
CA VAL A 171 4.52 -1.60 2.61
C VAL A 171 4.68 -2.08 4.03
N ASP A 172 5.76 -1.71 4.71
CA ASP A 172 6.06 -2.14 6.07
C ASP A 172 6.01 -3.67 6.25
N ASN A 173 6.50 -4.41 5.24
CA ASN A 173 6.44 -5.87 5.12
C ASN A 173 5.05 -6.51 4.95
N GLU A 174 4.00 -5.73 4.77
CA GLU A 174 2.65 -6.23 4.47
C GLU A 174 2.27 -5.98 3.00
N PRO A 175 1.58 -6.93 2.35
CA PRO A 175 1.07 -6.74 1.00
C PRO A 175 -0.13 -5.78 1.01
N GLN A 176 -0.07 -4.73 0.18
CA GLN A 176 -1.13 -3.77 0.00
C GLN A 176 -1.53 -3.68 -1.48
N LEU A 177 -2.85 -3.68 -1.72
CA LEU A 177 -3.44 -3.48 -3.05
C LEU A 177 -3.48 -2.00 -3.39
N PHE A 178 -2.91 -1.64 -4.53
CA PHE A 178 -2.97 -0.33 -5.16
C PHE A 178 -3.79 -0.43 -6.44
N TYR A 179 -4.63 0.57 -6.65
CA TYR A 179 -5.50 0.69 -7.81
C TYR A 179 -5.09 1.97 -8.54
N GLY A 180 -4.81 1.90 -9.85
CA GLY A 180 -4.31 3.01 -10.67
C GLY A 180 -2.79 3.14 -10.82
N GLY A 181 -2.37 4.06 -11.68
CA GLY A 181 -0.97 4.37 -12.03
C GLY A 181 -0.36 5.55 -11.26
N GLY A 182 -1.03 6.09 -10.25
CA GLY A 182 -0.48 7.17 -9.42
C GLY A 182 0.26 6.64 -8.21
N SER A 183 1.39 7.26 -7.86
CA SER A 183 2.13 7.00 -6.62
C SER A 183 1.23 7.24 -5.40
N GLY A 184 0.79 6.13 -4.78
CA GLY A 184 0.61 6.04 -3.33
C GLY A 184 -0.23 7.12 -2.67
N PHE A 185 -1.36 7.51 -3.27
CA PHE A 185 -2.42 7.97 -2.39
C PHE A 185 -2.85 6.75 -1.58
N ARG A 186 -2.48 6.74 -0.30
CA ARG A 186 -3.08 5.77 0.62
C ARG A 186 -4.57 6.04 0.55
N CYS A 187 -5.32 5.12 -0.03
CA CYS A 187 -6.74 4.95 0.25
C CYS A 187 -6.88 4.47 1.70
N GLY A 188 -6.44 5.32 2.61
CA GLY A 188 -6.25 5.06 4.02
C GLY A 188 -6.31 6.40 4.71
N THR A 189 -7.39 6.58 5.47
CA THR A 189 -7.62 7.65 6.45
C THR A 189 -8.08 9.03 5.95
N PHE A 190 -9.31 9.09 5.41
CA PHE A 190 -10.17 10.28 5.58
C PHE A 190 -11.45 10.00 6.39
N GLY A 191 -11.53 8.83 7.05
CA GLY A 191 -12.59 8.48 7.99
C GLY A 191 -12.04 8.16 9.38
N PRO A 192 -12.78 8.46 10.47
CA PRO A 192 -12.33 8.27 11.85
C PRO A 192 -12.34 6.81 12.33
N ASN A 193 -12.68 5.83 11.48
CA ASN A 193 -12.81 4.42 11.89
C ASN A 193 -11.64 3.57 11.36
N PRO A 194 -10.79 2.99 12.24
CA PRO A 194 -9.68 2.11 11.87
C PRO A 194 -10.11 0.66 11.56
N LEU A 195 -11.40 0.42 11.30
CA LEU A 195 -11.93 -0.92 11.02
C LEU A 195 -11.69 -1.28 9.55
N MET A 196 -10.59 -2.02 9.33
CA MET A 196 -10.17 -2.73 8.11
C MET A 196 -9.80 -1.84 6.90
N ASN A 197 -8.51 -1.83 6.56
CA ASN A 197 -8.03 -1.32 5.27
C ASN A 197 -8.64 -2.16 4.13
N PRO A 198 -9.46 -1.59 3.23
CA PRO A 198 -10.17 -2.33 2.18
C PRO A 198 -9.21 -3.11 1.28
N SER A 199 -7.97 -2.63 1.10
CA SER A 199 -6.94 -3.33 0.33
C SER A 199 -6.55 -4.69 0.92
N VAL A 200 -6.41 -4.79 2.25
CA VAL A 200 -6.04 -6.04 2.92
C VAL A 200 -7.21 -7.01 2.93
N SER A 201 -8.44 -6.51 3.08
CA SER A 201 -9.65 -7.33 3.01
C SER A 201 -9.77 -8.03 1.66
N ILE A 202 -9.61 -7.30 0.54
CA ILE A 202 -9.64 -7.88 -0.80
C ILE A 202 -8.60 -9.00 -0.95
N LEU A 203 -7.37 -8.76 -0.48
CA LEU A 203 -6.28 -9.74 -0.58
C LEU A 203 -6.56 -11.01 0.24
N VAL A 204 -7.12 -10.88 1.45
CA VAL A 204 -7.50 -12.02 2.30
C VAL A 204 -8.64 -12.82 1.67
N THR A 205 -9.69 -12.15 1.19
CA THR A 205 -10.84 -12.78 0.51
C THR A 205 -10.38 -13.52 -0.75
N ALA A 206 -9.55 -12.90 -1.59
CA ALA A 206 -8.99 -13.55 -2.79
C ALA A 206 -8.07 -14.74 -2.46
N ALA A 207 -7.22 -14.60 -1.44
CA ALA A 207 -6.39 -15.70 -0.96
C ALA A 207 -7.22 -16.86 -0.41
N GLY A 208 -8.34 -16.60 0.26
CA GLY A 208 -9.27 -17.62 0.73
C GLY A 208 -9.89 -18.44 -0.40
N VAL A 209 -10.36 -17.75 -1.46
CA VAL A 209 -10.88 -18.42 -2.66
C VAL A 209 -9.81 -19.27 -3.32
N MET A 210 -8.57 -18.78 -3.43
CA MET A 210 -7.47 -19.57 -4.02
C MET A 210 -7.08 -20.77 -3.15
N ALA A 211 -6.97 -20.59 -1.83
CA ALA A 211 -6.65 -21.67 -0.89
C ALA A 211 -7.68 -22.80 -0.96
N PHE A 212 -8.96 -22.46 -1.19
CA PHE A 212 -10.01 -23.44 -1.40
C PHE A 212 -9.75 -24.36 -2.59
N PHE A 213 -9.16 -23.85 -3.66
CA PHE A 213 -8.77 -24.66 -4.83
C PHE A 213 -7.37 -25.29 -4.66
N THR A 214 -6.82 -25.32 -3.44
CA THR A 214 -5.44 -25.76 -3.12
C THR A 214 -4.35 -25.01 -3.87
N LEU A 215 -4.68 -23.80 -4.35
CA LEU A 215 -3.72 -22.93 -4.98
C LEU A 215 -2.93 -22.29 -3.84
N SER A 216 -1.66 -22.65 -3.70
CA SER A 216 -0.83 -22.23 -2.58
C SER A 216 0.20 -21.18 -2.99
N ALA A 217 0.57 -20.36 -2.01
CA ALA A 217 1.70 -19.43 -2.06
C ALA A 217 3.02 -20.16 -1.80
N GLY A 218 4.08 -19.77 -2.52
CA GLY A 218 5.45 -20.22 -2.24
C GLY A 218 6.15 -19.37 -1.17
N GLY A 219 5.73 -18.12 -1.00
CA GLY A 219 6.33 -17.09 -0.16
C GLY A 219 5.74 -17.01 1.24
N LYS A 220 6.58 -16.67 2.23
CA LYS A 220 6.18 -16.61 3.64
C LYS A 220 5.17 -15.50 3.91
N LYS A 221 5.26 -14.36 3.21
CA LYS A 221 4.40 -13.19 3.46
C LYS A 221 2.99 -13.39 2.90
N PHE A 222 2.88 -14.05 1.75
CA PHE A 222 1.58 -14.41 1.19
C PHE A 222 0.95 -15.58 1.93
N ASN A 223 1.71 -16.54 2.44
CA ASN A 223 1.17 -17.67 3.21
C ASN A 223 0.23 -17.23 4.34
N PHE A 224 0.54 -16.14 5.05
CA PHE A 224 -0.36 -15.58 6.06
C PHE A 224 -1.75 -15.23 5.50
N LEU A 225 -1.82 -14.61 4.30
CA LEU A 225 -3.08 -14.28 3.64
C LEU A 225 -3.87 -15.55 3.27
N PHE A 226 -3.21 -16.58 2.75
CA PHE A 226 -3.84 -17.85 2.38
C PHE A 226 -4.36 -18.60 3.61
N VAL A 227 -3.59 -18.64 4.69
CA VAL A 227 -4.03 -19.22 5.97
C VAL A 227 -5.23 -18.46 6.54
N LYS A 228 -5.14 -17.13 6.62
CA LYS A 228 -6.22 -16.30 7.16
C LYS A 228 -7.49 -16.36 6.31
N GLY A 229 -7.34 -16.23 4.99
CA GLY A 229 -8.44 -16.32 4.04
C GLY A 229 -9.08 -17.71 4.03
N GLY A 230 -8.27 -18.77 4.03
CA GLY A 230 -8.74 -20.14 4.12
C GLY A 230 -9.51 -20.41 5.43
N GLN A 231 -8.99 -19.95 6.57
CA GLN A 231 -9.69 -20.04 7.85
C GLN A 231 -11.02 -19.27 7.84
N GLN A 232 -11.06 -18.06 7.28
CA GLN A 232 -12.29 -17.27 7.18
C GLN A 232 -13.33 -18.00 6.33
N LEU A 233 -12.93 -18.48 5.16
CA LEU A 233 -13.81 -19.23 4.27
C LEU A 233 -14.31 -20.54 4.94
N LEU A 234 -13.43 -21.27 5.61
CA LEU A 234 -13.80 -22.50 6.34
C LEU A 234 -14.78 -22.22 7.49
N LYS A 235 -14.64 -21.11 8.21
CA LYS A 235 -15.59 -20.70 9.25
C LYS A 235 -16.97 -20.46 8.67
N GLU A 236 -17.05 -19.73 7.55
CA GLU A 236 -18.32 -19.46 6.85
C GLU A 236 -18.95 -20.75 6.30
N ILE A 237 -18.13 -21.67 5.79
CA ILE A 237 -18.58 -22.95 5.25
C ILE A 237 -19.02 -23.92 6.35
N SER A 238 -18.39 -23.91 7.53
CA SER A 238 -18.60 -24.96 8.55
C SER A 238 -20.09 -25.17 8.89
N VAL A 239 -20.63 -26.28 8.41
CA VAL A 239 -21.91 -26.85 8.85
C VAL A 239 -21.54 -28.12 9.57
N THR A 240 -22.08 -28.33 10.77
CA THR A 240 -21.98 -29.60 11.51
C THR A 240 -22.33 -30.81 10.63
N GLY A 241 -23.21 -30.64 9.64
CA GLY A 241 -23.56 -31.64 8.62
C GLY A 241 -22.43 -32.03 7.65
N LEU A 242 -21.52 -31.12 7.28
CA LEU A 242 -20.43 -31.41 6.32
C LEU A 242 -19.38 -32.36 6.94
N LYS A 243 -19.04 -32.17 8.22
CA LYS A 243 -18.16 -33.08 8.99
C LYS A 243 -18.76 -34.47 9.18
N THR A 244 -20.09 -34.57 9.14
CA THR A 244 -20.82 -35.80 9.45
C THR A 244 -21.18 -36.58 8.18
N ALA A 245 -21.50 -35.88 7.08
CA ALA A 245 -21.85 -36.46 5.79
C ALA A 245 -20.63 -36.88 4.96
N LEU A 246 -19.52 -36.16 5.08
CA LEU A 246 -18.24 -36.47 4.44
C LEU A 246 -17.24 -36.88 5.52
N LYS A 247 -17.38 -38.09 6.08
CA LYS A 247 -16.45 -38.66 7.07
C LYS A 247 -15.01 -38.80 6.56
N GLY A 248 -14.76 -38.53 5.27
CA GLY A 248 -13.42 -38.39 4.71
C GLY A 248 -12.75 -37.09 5.17
N SER A 249 -11.65 -37.24 5.91
CA SER A 249 -10.69 -36.18 6.27
C SER A 249 -10.12 -35.41 5.06
N ALA A 250 -10.38 -35.89 3.83
CA ALA A 250 -9.92 -35.32 2.56
C ALA A 250 -10.34 -33.86 2.33
N MET A 251 -11.51 -33.42 2.82
CA MET A 251 -11.98 -32.06 2.56
C MET A 251 -11.24 -30.99 3.38
N LEU A 252 -10.76 -31.34 4.58
CA LEU A 252 -10.01 -30.45 5.46
C LEU A 252 -8.60 -30.13 4.91
N VAL A 253 -8.06 -31.01 4.06
CA VAL A 253 -6.69 -30.93 3.54
C VAL A 253 -6.64 -30.62 2.04
N GLY A 254 -7.67 -31.01 1.27
CA GLY A 254 -7.67 -30.91 -0.20
C GLY A 254 -8.64 -29.90 -0.83
N GLY A 255 -9.46 -29.18 -0.06
CA GLY A 255 -10.37 -28.16 -0.61
C GLY A 255 -11.30 -28.68 -1.73
N ALA A 256 -11.38 -27.97 -2.86
CA ALA A 256 -12.16 -28.35 -4.04
C ALA A 256 -11.78 -29.73 -4.60
N ILE A 257 -10.53 -30.12 -4.46
CA ILE A 257 -9.99 -31.39 -4.93
C ILE A 257 -10.30 -32.50 -3.94
N GLY A 258 -10.22 -32.20 -2.65
CA GLY A 258 -10.73 -33.10 -1.61
C GLY A 258 -12.20 -33.42 -1.81
N MET A 259 -13.01 -32.44 -2.23
CA MET A 259 -14.42 -32.68 -2.57
C MET A 259 -14.61 -33.53 -3.83
N ALA A 260 -13.77 -33.34 -4.84
CA ALA A 260 -13.77 -34.13 -6.07
C ALA A 260 -13.58 -35.64 -5.84
N PHE A 261 -12.85 -36.00 -4.80
CA PHE A 261 -12.59 -37.39 -4.46
C PHE A 261 -13.56 -37.97 -3.42
N ALA A 262 -14.40 -37.15 -2.79
CA ALA A 262 -15.26 -37.60 -1.69
C ALA A 262 -16.61 -38.18 -2.15
N LEU A 263 -17.08 -37.88 -3.37
CA LEU A 263 -18.38 -38.36 -3.84
C LEU A 263 -18.44 -39.87 -4.09
N PRO A 264 -17.43 -40.53 -4.72
CA PRO A 264 -17.44 -41.99 -4.85
C PRO A 264 -17.52 -42.71 -3.51
N GLU A 265 -16.73 -42.29 -2.51
CA GLU A 265 -16.78 -42.83 -1.15
C GLU A 265 -18.14 -42.61 -0.49
N ALA A 266 -18.76 -41.44 -0.71
CA ALA A 266 -20.10 -41.16 -0.21
C ALA A 266 -21.17 -42.06 -0.87
N ILE A 267 -21.03 -42.36 -2.17
CA ILE A 267 -21.92 -43.27 -2.89
C ILE A 267 -21.84 -44.68 -2.29
N ASP A 268 -20.64 -45.20 -2.05
CA ASP A 268 -20.46 -46.53 -1.45
C ASP A 268 -21.09 -46.59 -0.06
N ASN A 269 -20.90 -45.54 0.75
CA ASN A 269 -21.52 -45.44 2.07
C ASN A 269 -23.06 -45.37 2.00
N TRP A 270 -23.64 -44.64 1.03
CA TRP A 270 -25.09 -44.64 0.83
C TRP A 270 -25.59 -46.01 0.38
N THR A 271 -24.86 -46.70 -0.50
CA THR A 271 -25.17 -48.06 -0.92
C THR A 271 -25.15 -49.03 0.26
N ASP A 272 -24.17 -48.92 1.17
CA ASP A 272 -24.09 -49.73 2.38
C ASP A 272 -25.24 -49.44 3.36
N LEU A 273 -25.61 -48.16 3.54
CA LEU A 273 -26.79 -47.81 4.33
C LEU A 273 -28.07 -48.42 3.76
N ILE A 274 -28.26 -48.37 2.43
CA ILE A 274 -29.41 -48.99 1.77
C ILE A 274 -29.38 -50.51 1.96
N LYS A 275 -28.21 -51.15 1.82
CA LYS A 275 -28.01 -52.59 2.03
C LYS A 275 -28.38 -53.04 3.44
N ASN A 276 -28.12 -52.18 4.43
CA ASN A 276 -28.48 -52.41 5.83
C ASN A 276 -29.91 -51.94 6.18
N ASN A 277 -30.79 -51.74 5.18
CA ASN A 277 -32.19 -51.26 5.33
C ASN A 277 -32.34 -49.84 5.91
N ASN A 278 -31.28 -49.04 5.95
CA ASN A 278 -31.28 -47.67 6.46
C ASN A 278 -31.55 -46.62 5.37
N VAL A 279 -32.59 -46.88 4.55
CA VAL A 279 -32.94 -46.05 3.38
C VAL A 279 -33.24 -44.58 3.75
N THR A 280 -33.84 -44.33 4.93
CA THR A 280 -34.07 -42.97 5.44
C THR A 280 -32.76 -42.23 5.70
N GLU A 281 -31.78 -42.92 6.27
CA GLU A 281 -30.48 -42.34 6.64
C GLU A 281 -29.68 -42.05 5.38
N ALA A 282 -29.72 -42.93 4.38
CA ALA A 282 -29.13 -42.69 3.06
C ALA A 282 -29.77 -41.47 2.36
N SER A 283 -31.11 -41.38 2.33
CA SER A 283 -31.82 -40.21 1.77
C SER A 283 -31.46 -38.92 2.49
N GLN A 284 -31.44 -38.94 3.82
CA GLN A 284 -31.07 -37.77 4.62
C GLN A 284 -29.62 -37.36 4.36
N SER A 285 -28.69 -38.32 4.30
CA SER A 285 -27.28 -38.07 4.00
C SER A 285 -27.07 -37.44 2.61
N LEU A 286 -27.81 -37.88 1.59
CA LEU A 286 -27.83 -37.26 0.26
C LEU A 286 -28.29 -35.79 0.32
N ARG A 287 -29.38 -35.50 1.04
CA ARG A 287 -29.90 -34.12 1.23
C ARG A 287 -28.92 -33.23 1.99
N ASP A 288 -28.31 -33.76 3.04
CA ASP A 288 -27.34 -33.03 3.85
C ASP A 288 -26.10 -32.69 3.02
N THR A 289 -25.62 -33.63 2.20
CA THR A 289 -24.50 -33.43 1.26
C THR A 289 -24.84 -32.37 0.22
N ALA A 290 -26.01 -32.46 -0.42
CA ALA A 290 -26.48 -31.46 -1.37
C ALA A 290 -26.59 -30.06 -0.74
N THR A 291 -27.12 -29.97 0.47
CA THR A 291 -27.25 -28.71 1.22
C THR A 291 -25.88 -28.11 1.53
N ALA A 292 -24.92 -28.94 1.92
CA ALA A 292 -23.56 -28.52 2.23
C ALA A 292 -22.82 -28.02 0.98
N ILE A 293 -22.92 -28.72 -0.16
CA ILE A 293 -22.38 -28.27 -1.46
C ILE A 293 -22.98 -26.91 -1.83
N ARG A 294 -24.31 -26.75 -1.74
CA ARG A 294 -24.97 -25.46 -2.03
C ARG A 294 -24.48 -24.34 -1.13
N LYS A 295 -24.24 -24.62 0.16
CA LYS A 295 -23.71 -23.60 1.09
C LYS A 295 -22.31 -23.16 0.65
N ILE A 296 -21.43 -24.10 0.31
CA ILE A 296 -20.07 -23.80 -0.16
C ILE A 296 -20.10 -22.94 -1.43
N ILE A 297 -20.92 -23.32 -2.41
CA ILE A 297 -21.09 -22.57 -3.65
C ILE A 297 -21.55 -21.14 -3.37
N ARG A 298 -22.61 -20.99 -2.56
CA ARG A 298 -23.11 -19.66 -2.18
C ARG A 298 -22.04 -18.82 -1.51
N THR A 299 -21.24 -19.42 -0.61
CA THR A 299 -20.13 -18.72 0.03
C THR A 299 -19.06 -18.29 -0.99
N LEU A 300 -18.66 -19.16 -1.93
CA LEU A 300 -17.68 -18.81 -2.96
C LEU A 300 -18.19 -17.70 -3.89
N GLU A 301 -19.45 -17.81 -4.34
CA GLU A 301 -20.12 -16.77 -5.15
C GLU A 301 -20.13 -15.44 -4.41
N GLN A 302 -20.51 -15.45 -3.13
CA GLN A 302 -20.52 -14.26 -2.28
C GLN A 302 -19.13 -13.66 -2.11
N GLN A 303 -18.08 -14.47 -1.90
CA GLN A 303 -16.70 -13.98 -1.80
C GLN A 303 -16.23 -13.33 -3.11
N PHE A 304 -16.58 -13.90 -4.27
CA PHE A 304 -16.31 -13.26 -5.55
C PHE A 304 -17.05 -11.93 -5.71
N ASP A 305 -18.33 -11.88 -5.36
CA ASP A 305 -19.11 -10.65 -5.43
C ASP A 305 -18.64 -9.58 -4.45
N ASP A 306 -18.15 -9.98 -3.28
CA ASP A 306 -17.47 -9.10 -2.33
C ASP A 306 -16.19 -8.52 -2.93
N ILE A 307 -15.33 -9.34 -3.56
CA ILE A 307 -14.13 -8.85 -4.28
C ILE A 307 -14.52 -7.84 -5.34
N LYS A 308 -15.52 -8.16 -6.18
CA LYS A 308 -15.99 -7.25 -7.25
C LYS A 308 -16.50 -5.92 -6.68
N ARG A 309 -17.33 -5.98 -5.62
CA ARG A 309 -17.88 -4.79 -4.95
C ARG A 309 -16.76 -3.92 -4.39
N MET A 310 -15.81 -4.52 -3.66
CA MET A 310 -14.68 -3.79 -3.09
C MET A 310 -13.80 -3.15 -4.18
N LEU A 311 -13.52 -3.86 -5.28
CA LEU A 311 -12.77 -3.30 -6.41
C LEU A 311 -13.52 -2.14 -7.08
N LYS A 312 -14.84 -2.22 -7.20
CA LYS A 312 -15.68 -1.14 -7.75
C LYS A 312 -15.68 0.08 -6.83
N THR A 313 -15.82 -0.11 -5.52
CA THR A 313 -15.72 0.99 -4.54
C THR A 313 -14.36 1.68 -4.62
N MET A 314 -13.26 0.92 -4.71
CA MET A 314 -11.93 1.51 -4.90
C MET A 314 -11.79 2.30 -6.21
N ASP A 315 -12.41 1.83 -7.30
CA ASP A 315 -12.42 2.53 -8.59
C ASP A 315 -13.20 3.85 -8.53
N GLU A 316 -14.34 3.85 -7.84
CA GLU A 316 -15.17 5.03 -7.62
C GLU A 316 -14.43 6.06 -6.74
N GLU A 317 -13.92 5.65 -5.58
CA GLU A 317 -13.16 6.51 -4.67
C GLU A 317 -11.96 7.16 -5.35
N GLN A 318 -11.19 6.38 -6.12
CA GLN A 318 -10.05 6.92 -6.84
C GLN A 318 -10.46 7.89 -7.96
N ARG A 319 -11.56 7.61 -8.68
CA ARG A 319 -12.08 8.52 -9.71
C ARG A 319 -12.52 9.85 -9.10
N GLU A 320 -13.23 9.81 -7.97
CA GLU A 320 -13.64 11.01 -7.25
C GLU A 320 -12.44 11.84 -6.78
N GLU A 321 -11.40 11.17 -6.28
CA GLU A 321 -10.18 11.83 -5.85
C GLU A 321 -9.42 12.48 -7.03
N GLU A 322 -9.29 11.78 -8.16
CA GLU A 322 -8.68 12.33 -9.37
C GLU A 322 -9.47 13.54 -9.91
N GLN A 323 -10.80 13.48 -9.92
CA GLN A 323 -11.65 14.61 -10.29
C GLN A 323 -11.45 15.79 -9.33
N ARG A 324 -11.35 15.52 -8.04
CA ARG A 324 -11.09 16.55 -7.02
C ARG A 324 -9.71 17.18 -7.22
N LEU A 325 -8.68 16.38 -7.43
CA LEU A 325 -7.32 16.87 -7.70
C LEU A 325 -7.26 17.66 -9.01
N ALA A 326 -7.92 17.20 -10.07
CA ALA A 326 -8.01 17.93 -11.34
C ALA A 326 -8.68 19.30 -11.16
N LYS A 327 -9.78 19.36 -10.40
CA LYS A 327 -10.45 20.62 -10.06
C LYS A 327 -9.53 21.56 -9.27
N VAL A 328 -8.85 21.04 -8.24
CA VAL A 328 -7.89 21.83 -7.45
C VAL A 328 -6.71 22.28 -8.31
N LYS A 329 -6.23 21.45 -9.24
CA LYS A 329 -5.17 21.81 -10.18
C LYS A 329 -5.57 22.99 -11.06
N LEU A 330 -6.79 23.00 -11.58
CA LEU A 330 -7.32 24.13 -12.34
C LEU A 330 -7.39 25.41 -11.49
N ILE A 331 -7.84 25.29 -10.24
CA ILE A 331 -7.87 26.41 -9.28
C ILE A 331 -6.47 26.93 -8.99
N ILE A 332 -5.48 26.06 -8.77
CA ILE A 332 -4.09 26.47 -8.51
C ILE A 332 -3.49 27.16 -9.74
N LYS A 333 -3.81 26.71 -10.95
CA LYS A 333 -3.35 27.33 -12.21
C LYS A 333 -3.89 28.74 -12.44
N ASN A 334 -5.05 29.08 -11.87
CA ASN A 334 -5.64 30.40 -12.02
C ASN A 334 -5.20 31.34 -10.86
N PRO A 335 -4.39 32.38 -11.09
CA PRO A 335 -4.07 33.36 -10.05
C PRO A 335 -5.29 34.25 -9.68
N GLU A 336 -6.22 34.47 -10.62
CA GLU A 336 -7.45 35.26 -10.43
C GLU A 336 -8.61 34.39 -9.93
N ARG A 337 -8.41 33.77 -8.76
CA ARG A 337 -9.38 32.83 -8.16
C ARG A 337 -10.64 33.55 -7.70
N SER A 338 -11.80 33.02 -8.08
CA SER A 338 -13.07 33.46 -7.51
C SER A 338 -13.14 33.17 -6.01
N SER A 339 -14.03 33.84 -5.27
CA SER A 339 -14.25 33.54 -3.85
C SER A 339 -14.69 32.09 -3.61
N ALA A 340 -15.37 31.47 -4.56
CA ALA A 340 -15.75 30.05 -4.50
C ALA A 340 -14.53 29.14 -4.67
N ASP A 341 -13.65 29.44 -5.63
CA ASP A 341 -12.42 28.67 -5.86
C ASP A 341 -11.48 28.73 -4.64
N LYS A 342 -11.35 29.93 -4.04
CA LYS A 342 -10.59 30.13 -2.81
C LYS A 342 -11.10 29.20 -1.70
N ARG A 343 -12.42 29.18 -1.45
CA ARG A 343 -13.03 28.27 -0.46
C ARG A 343 -12.78 26.80 -0.76
N ILE A 344 -12.85 26.38 -2.03
CA ILE A 344 -12.57 24.99 -2.42
C ILE A 344 -11.11 24.62 -2.11
N LEU A 345 -10.17 25.50 -2.43
CA LEU A 345 -8.76 25.29 -2.13
C LEU A 345 -8.48 25.26 -0.62
N GLU A 346 -9.12 26.13 0.16
CA GLU A 346 -9.04 26.13 1.63
C GLU A 346 -9.62 24.85 2.25
N MET A 347 -10.77 24.36 1.76
CA MET A 347 -11.32 23.08 2.22
C MET A 347 -10.43 21.90 1.83
N PHE A 348 -9.82 21.94 0.65
CA PHE A 348 -8.86 20.93 0.21
C PHE A 348 -7.61 20.93 1.10
N ALA A 349 -7.08 22.12 1.37
CA ALA A 349 -5.99 22.38 2.29
C ALA A 349 -6.25 21.80 3.69
N MET A 350 -7.36 22.20 4.31
CA MET A 350 -7.77 21.74 5.64
C MET A 350 -7.93 20.23 5.70
N LYS A 351 -8.59 19.62 4.70
CA LYS A 351 -8.78 18.17 4.66
C LYS A 351 -7.44 17.43 4.53
N THR A 352 -6.48 17.96 3.79
CA THR A 352 -5.18 17.30 3.53
C THR A 352 -4.20 17.46 4.70
N CYS A 353 -4.42 18.41 5.61
CA CYS A 353 -3.56 18.65 6.76
C CYS A 353 -3.88 17.72 7.93
N GLN A 354 -2.96 16.83 8.32
CA GLN A 354 -3.11 15.96 9.50
C GLN A 354 -2.56 16.58 10.80
N ASN A 355 -1.68 17.59 10.69
CA ASN A 355 -1.02 18.19 11.85
C ASN A 355 -1.93 19.24 12.53
N GLN A 356 -2.17 19.09 13.84
CA GLN A 356 -3.07 19.98 14.59
C GLN A 356 -2.57 21.43 14.65
N THR A 357 -1.26 21.67 14.83
CA THR A 357 -0.68 23.02 14.87
C THR A 357 -0.89 23.74 13.54
N LEU A 358 -0.70 23.05 12.43
CA LEU A 358 -0.91 23.60 11.11
C LEU A 358 -2.41 23.77 10.79
N GLN A 359 -3.27 22.84 11.20
CA GLN A 359 -4.72 23.01 11.08
C GLN A 359 -5.20 24.26 11.83
N GLN A 360 -4.66 24.51 13.03
CA GLN A 360 -5.00 25.71 13.78
C GLN A 360 -4.57 26.98 13.04
N TRP A 361 -3.34 27.01 12.53
CA TRP A 361 -2.86 28.12 11.73
C TRP A 361 -3.72 28.35 10.48
N LEU A 362 -4.09 27.29 9.77
CA LEU A 362 -4.96 27.36 8.59
C LEU A 362 -6.34 27.90 8.94
N ARG A 363 -6.97 27.47 10.03
CA ARG A 363 -8.27 28.03 10.47
C ARG A 363 -8.22 29.54 10.68
N GLU A 364 -7.09 30.04 11.18
CA GLU A 364 -6.90 31.46 11.48
C GLU A 364 -6.47 32.28 10.25
N ASN A 365 -5.85 31.65 9.24
CA ASN A 365 -5.11 32.38 8.19
C ASN A 365 -5.38 31.89 6.75
N SER A 366 -6.20 30.87 6.51
CA SER A 366 -6.41 30.28 5.17
C SER A 366 -7.03 31.26 4.18
N GLY A 367 -7.84 32.21 4.67
CA GLY A 367 -8.41 33.29 3.87
C GLY A 367 -7.46 34.46 3.60
N SER A 368 -6.21 34.41 4.09
CA SER A 368 -5.26 35.52 3.92
C SER A 368 -4.74 35.63 2.48
N GLU A 369 -4.46 36.85 2.04
CA GLU A 369 -3.84 37.08 0.73
C GLU A 369 -2.47 36.39 0.61
N ALA A 370 -1.71 36.34 1.72
CA ALA A 370 -0.41 35.68 1.77
C ALA A 370 -0.49 34.18 1.41
N PHE A 371 -1.54 33.48 1.85
CA PHE A 371 -1.76 32.07 1.53
C PHE A 371 -1.89 31.86 0.01
N PHE A 372 -2.77 32.63 -0.65
CA PHE A 372 -2.99 32.48 -2.10
C PHE A 372 -1.77 32.90 -2.92
N LYS A 373 -1.04 33.94 -2.50
CA LYS A 373 0.20 34.36 -3.16
C LYS A 373 1.33 33.32 -3.02
N LEU A 374 1.37 32.55 -1.93
CA LEU A 374 2.27 31.40 -1.82
C LEU A 374 1.88 30.28 -2.79
N VAL A 375 0.58 30.00 -2.94
CA VAL A 375 0.10 29.02 -3.93
C VAL A 375 0.52 29.44 -5.33
N ASP A 376 0.38 30.73 -5.66
CA ASP A 376 0.82 31.28 -6.95
C ASP A 376 2.34 31.12 -7.16
N LEU A 377 3.13 31.48 -6.14
CA LEU A 377 4.59 31.35 -6.17
C LEU A 377 5.02 29.91 -6.46
N PHE A 378 4.43 28.93 -5.78
CA PHE A 378 4.77 27.53 -5.98
C PHE A 378 4.18 26.94 -7.27
N HIS A 379 3.06 27.46 -7.76
CA HIS A 379 2.60 27.08 -9.09
C HIS A 379 3.57 27.55 -10.19
N LEU A 380 4.09 28.78 -10.09
CA LEU A 380 5.11 29.26 -11.03
C LEU A 380 6.36 28.37 -11.01
N MET A 381 6.77 27.91 -9.83
CA MET A 381 7.85 26.93 -9.68
C MET A 381 7.52 25.60 -10.39
N THR A 382 6.31 25.05 -10.25
CA THR A 382 5.98 23.79 -10.93
C THR A 382 5.94 23.92 -12.44
N LYS A 383 5.58 25.10 -12.96
CA LYS A 383 5.70 25.40 -14.39
C LYS A 383 7.17 25.37 -14.84
N GLN A 384 8.07 26.00 -14.08
CA GLN A 384 9.51 25.97 -14.39
C GLN A 384 10.11 24.55 -14.34
N ILE A 385 9.59 23.68 -13.48
CA ILE A 385 9.98 22.26 -13.45
C ILE A 385 9.57 21.58 -14.76
N ALA A 386 8.29 21.70 -15.13
CA ALA A 386 7.73 21.04 -16.30
C ALA A 386 8.36 21.53 -17.62
N ASP A 387 8.62 22.84 -17.73
CA ASP A 387 9.26 23.43 -18.92
C ASP A 387 10.70 22.89 -19.10
N LYS A 388 11.40 22.55 -18.01
CA LYS A 388 12.76 21.98 -18.05
C LYS A 388 12.80 20.49 -18.33
N THR A 389 11.73 19.73 -18.06
CA THR A 389 11.67 18.28 -18.30
C THR A 389 11.19 17.94 -19.72
N ASN A 390 10.32 18.77 -20.31
CA ASN A 390 9.79 18.53 -21.66
C ASN A 390 10.82 18.72 -22.80
N GLU A 391 12.03 19.20 -22.53
CA GLU A 391 13.10 19.30 -23.56
C GLU A 391 13.83 17.96 -23.79
N ASP A 392 13.64 16.95 -22.93
CA ASP A 392 14.44 15.71 -22.94
C ASP A 392 13.62 14.40 -23.05
N ASP A 393 12.28 14.43 -23.11
CA ASP A 393 11.39 13.25 -23.02
C ASP A 393 10.56 12.97 -24.29
N GLU A 394 11.17 13.00 -25.48
CA GLU A 394 10.61 12.26 -26.63
C GLU A 394 11.19 10.84 -26.62
N GLU A 395 10.33 9.84 -26.40
CA GLU A 395 10.64 8.38 -26.37
C GLU A 395 11.11 7.77 -25.04
N SER A 396 10.23 7.70 -24.02
CA SER A 396 10.15 6.46 -23.24
C SER A 396 8.76 6.23 -22.66
N ASP A 397 8.15 5.08 -22.98
CA ASP A 397 6.88 4.60 -22.40
C ASP A 397 7.07 4.04 -20.96
N GLU A 398 8.17 4.41 -20.28
CA GLU A 398 8.44 4.03 -18.90
C GLU A 398 7.90 5.10 -17.94
N GLU A 399 6.58 5.13 -17.77
CA GLU A 399 5.96 5.77 -16.61
C GLU A 399 6.49 5.09 -15.32
N ASP A 400 7.36 5.74 -14.53
CA ASP A 400 7.38 5.69 -13.04
C ASP A 400 8.63 6.35 -12.35
N GLU A 401 9.53 7.07 -13.04
CA GLU A 401 10.54 7.89 -12.33
C GLU A 401 10.01 9.30 -12.03
N GLU A 402 9.38 9.43 -10.86
CA GLU A 402 8.98 10.71 -10.27
C GLU A 402 10.22 11.62 -10.19
N SER A 403 10.20 12.76 -10.91
CA SER A 403 11.35 13.65 -10.96
C SER A 403 11.62 14.27 -9.58
N ASP A 404 12.74 13.86 -8.99
CA ASP A 404 13.23 14.42 -7.73
C ASP A 404 13.89 15.77 -8.01
N VAL A 405 13.34 16.83 -7.43
CA VAL A 405 13.90 18.18 -7.56
C VAL A 405 14.42 18.71 -6.24
N ASP A 406 15.54 19.44 -6.30
CA ASP A 406 16.02 20.21 -5.15
C ASP A 406 15.42 21.61 -5.22
N ILE A 407 14.57 21.97 -4.25
CA ILE A 407 14.00 23.30 -4.13
C ILE A 407 14.83 24.10 -3.12
N ILE A 408 15.42 25.23 -3.55
CA ILE A 408 16.17 26.13 -2.68
C ILE A 408 15.33 27.36 -2.39
N PHE A 409 14.78 27.41 -1.18
CA PHE A 409 13.97 28.53 -0.72
C PHE A 409 14.87 29.60 -0.09
N VAL A 410 15.00 30.74 -0.77
CA VAL A 410 15.87 31.86 -0.35
C VAL A 410 15.00 32.94 0.29
N ALA A 411 15.24 33.22 1.57
CA ALA A 411 14.43 34.17 2.33
C ALA A 411 15.24 34.83 3.45
N HIS A 412 14.69 35.94 3.98
CA HIS A 412 15.09 36.36 5.32
C HIS A 412 14.49 35.42 6.36
N GLY A 413 15.19 35.22 7.48
CA GLY A 413 14.73 34.29 8.51
C GLY A 413 15.18 34.66 9.92
N SER A 414 14.54 34.00 10.89
CA SER A 414 14.87 34.07 12.32
C SER A 414 14.17 32.94 13.06
N ILE A 415 14.66 32.57 14.24
CA ILE A 415 13.95 31.71 15.18
C ILE A 415 13.22 32.53 16.25
N ARG A 416 12.16 31.96 16.85
CA ARG A 416 11.31 32.57 17.88
C ARG A 416 11.02 31.60 19.01
N ASP A 417 10.56 32.14 20.15
CA ASP A 417 10.28 31.46 21.42
C ASP A 417 9.41 30.19 21.33
N SER A 418 8.47 30.12 20.36
CA SER A 418 7.57 28.97 20.26
C SER A 418 8.27 27.75 19.65
N GLN A 419 7.98 26.57 20.17
CA GLN A 419 8.50 25.32 19.64
C GLN A 419 7.46 24.62 18.76
N VAL A 420 7.92 23.95 17.71
CA VAL A 420 7.09 23.10 16.84
C VAL A 420 7.79 21.77 16.60
N PRO A 421 7.08 20.65 16.43
CA PRO A 421 7.71 19.41 15.98
C PRO A 421 8.42 19.60 14.63
N ALA A 422 9.62 19.04 14.46
CA ALA A 422 10.34 19.09 13.18
C ALA A 422 9.53 18.48 12.03
N SER A 423 8.70 17.47 12.32
CA SER A 423 7.75 16.87 11.39
C SER A 423 6.74 17.87 10.81
N CYS A 424 6.51 19.03 11.42
CA CYS A 424 5.71 20.10 10.82
C CYS A 424 6.33 20.67 9.54
N LEU A 425 7.64 20.55 9.35
CA LEU A 425 8.34 20.95 8.13
C LEU A 425 8.19 19.93 7.00
N LEU A 426 7.72 18.71 7.30
CA LEU A 426 7.54 17.58 6.37
C LEU A 426 6.08 17.14 6.34
N PRO A 427 5.15 18.02 5.97
CA PRO A 427 3.74 17.78 6.28
C PRO A 427 3.08 16.76 5.34
N LEU A 428 3.66 16.50 4.16
CA LEU A 428 3.23 15.47 3.22
C LEU A 428 4.44 14.72 2.65
N ALA A 429 4.22 13.48 2.20
CA ALA A 429 5.28 12.56 1.74
C ALA A 429 6.01 13.01 0.46
N ASN A 430 5.49 14.01 -0.24
CA ASN A 430 6.10 14.58 -1.44
C ASN A 430 7.21 15.60 -1.14
N ILE A 431 7.39 16.03 0.13
CA ILE A 431 8.66 16.60 0.58
C ILE A 431 9.48 15.49 1.23
N LYS A 432 10.59 15.11 0.58
CA LYS A 432 11.48 14.03 1.04
C LYS A 432 12.26 14.41 2.27
N ASP A 433 12.75 15.64 2.33
CA ASP A 433 13.47 16.20 3.47
C ASP A 433 13.43 17.73 3.41
N VAL A 434 13.67 18.37 4.55
CA VAL A 434 13.96 19.80 4.67
C VAL A 434 15.35 19.95 5.26
N LEU A 435 16.25 20.59 4.51
CA LEU A 435 17.64 20.79 4.89
C LEU A 435 17.89 22.22 5.36
N LEU A 436 18.34 22.36 6.60
CA LEU A 436 18.73 23.63 7.21
C LEU A 436 20.25 23.82 7.13
N TYR A 437 20.74 24.96 6.65
CA TYR A 437 22.19 25.15 6.48
C TYR A 437 22.85 25.99 7.56
N SER A 438 22.13 27.01 8.03
CA SER A 438 22.58 27.85 9.14
C SER A 438 22.40 27.09 10.45
N PRO A 439 23.37 27.11 11.37
CA PRO A 439 23.14 26.78 12.77
C PRO A 439 22.05 27.67 13.41
N TRP A 440 21.48 27.23 14.51
CA TRP A 440 20.65 28.09 15.36
C TRP A 440 21.47 29.29 15.85
N ASN A 441 20.80 30.43 15.96
CA ASN A 441 21.38 31.73 16.31
C ASN A 441 22.41 32.28 15.31
N CYS A 442 22.41 31.80 14.06
CA CYS A 442 23.37 32.20 13.04
C CYS A 442 22.72 33.04 11.93
N VAL A 443 23.40 34.11 11.51
CA VAL A 443 23.06 34.88 10.31
C VAL A 443 23.68 34.23 9.08
N LEU A 444 23.01 34.27 7.92
CA LEU A 444 23.51 33.73 6.66
C LEU A 444 23.88 34.87 5.70
N THR A 445 25.07 34.82 5.12
CA THR A 445 25.49 35.76 4.07
C THR A 445 25.03 35.32 2.67
N ALA A 446 25.00 36.27 1.72
CA ALA A 446 24.67 35.98 0.32
C ALA A 446 25.61 34.95 -0.32
N HIS A 447 26.90 34.97 0.03
CA HIS A 447 27.91 34.00 -0.43
C HIS A 447 27.59 32.56 0.00
N ALA A 448 27.18 32.38 1.27
CA ALA A 448 26.76 31.07 1.74
C ALA A 448 25.42 30.66 1.12
N ALA A 449 24.45 31.58 1.01
CA ALA A 449 23.17 31.31 0.34
C ALA A 449 23.37 30.88 -1.13
N TYR A 450 24.25 31.54 -1.87
CA TYR A 450 24.64 31.14 -3.23
C TYR A 450 25.27 29.74 -3.27
N GLY A 451 26.16 29.43 -2.32
CA GLY A 451 26.72 28.09 -2.19
C GLY A 451 25.67 27.01 -1.89
N VAL A 452 24.62 27.33 -1.12
CA VAL A 452 23.47 26.43 -0.89
C VAL A 452 22.66 26.24 -2.17
N ALA A 453 22.38 27.34 -2.89
CA ALA A 453 21.63 27.32 -4.14
C ALA A 453 22.30 26.44 -5.20
N THR A 454 23.60 26.58 -5.36
CA THR A 454 24.41 25.82 -6.34
C THR A 454 24.73 24.39 -5.89
N GLY A 455 24.59 24.08 -4.60
CA GLY A 455 25.00 22.78 -4.03
C GLY A 455 26.51 22.65 -3.81
N LEU A 456 27.29 23.71 -4.03
CA LEU A 456 28.75 23.72 -3.90
C LEU A 456 29.23 23.83 -2.44
N ILE A 457 28.37 24.28 -1.52
CA ILE A 457 28.76 24.47 -0.12
C ILE A 457 28.86 23.14 0.64
N GLN A 458 30.09 22.71 0.89
CA GLN A 458 30.41 21.56 1.73
C GLN A 458 30.73 22.00 3.17
N PRO A 459 30.75 21.09 4.16
CA PRO A 459 31.09 21.46 5.54
C PRO A 459 32.40 22.26 5.69
N PRO A 460 33.52 21.93 5.02
CA PRO A 460 34.76 22.71 5.11
C PRO A 460 34.66 24.12 4.52
N HIS A 461 33.70 24.36 3.63
CA HIS A 461 33.48 25.66 3.00
C HIS A 461 32.76 26.64 3.95
N ARG A 462 32.18 26.17 5.05
CA ARG A 462 31.42 27.00 5.99
C ARG A 462 32.38 27.73 6.92
N ARG A 463 32.44 29.05 6.80
CA ARG A 463 33.24 29.91 7.66
C ARG A 463 32.33 30.70 8.59
N PHE A 464 32.71 30.78 9.87
CA PHE A 464 31.93 31.47 10.90
C PHE A 464 32.70 32.68 11.40
N TYR A 465 32.02 33.81 11.58
CA TYR A 465 32.63 35.07 11.97
C TYR A 465 31.73 35.88 12.91
N CYS A 466 32.30 36.81 13.67
CA CYS A 466 31.50 37.75 14.44
C CYS A 466 30.96 38.87 13.56
N LYS A 467 29.64 39.04 13.56
CA LYS A 467 28.94 40.11 12.84
C LYS A 467 29.21 41.49 13.41
N LYS A 468 29.48 41.59 14.71
CA LYS A 468 29.71 42.86 15.43
C LYS A 468 31.02 42.77 16.21
N LEU A 469 32.11 43.26 15.62
CA LEU A 469 33.44 43.22 16.25
C LEU A 469 33.47 43.95 17.61
N SER A 470 32.76 45.07 17.74
CA SER A 470 32.69 45.84 19.01
C SER A 470 31.98 45.12 20.15
N ASP A 471 31.09 44.16 19.84
CA ASP A 471 30.20 43.49 20.80
C ASP A 471 30.46 41.96 20.79
N CYS A 472 31.68 41.53 20.43
CA CYS A 472 32.00 40.12 20.34
C CYS A 472 32.13 39.53 21.77
N PRO A 473 31.36 38.48 22.13
CA PRO A 473 31.47 37.86 23.46
C PRO A 473 32.76 37.04 23.62
N ILE A 474 33.53 36.86 22.55
CA ILE A 474 34.82 36.15 22.56
C ILE A 474 35.93 37.22 22.63
N PRO A 475 36.86 37.12 23.59
CA PRO A 475 37.98 38.05 23.69
C PRO A 475 38.79 38.08 22.39
N GLU A 476 39.09 39.28 21.87
CA GLU A 476 39.97 39.43 20.72
C GLU A 476 41.38 38.92 21.06
N ASP A 477 41.79 37.82 20.41
CA ASP A 477 43.20 37.48 20.33
C ASP A 477 43.85 38.37 19.25
N ARG A 478 44.41 39.50 19.68
CA ARG A 478 45.03 40.50 18.81
C ARG A 478 46.26 39.97 18.07
N GLN A 479 46.82 38.82 18.46
CA GLN A 479 48.03 38.27 17.85
C GLN A 479 47.73 37.35 16.65
N ASN A 480 46.49 36.87 16.48
CA ASN A 480 46.14 36.02 15.34
C ASN A 480 44.68 36.20 14.88
N PRO A 481 44.43 37.03 13.84
CA PRO A 481 43.08 37.23 13.28
C PRO A 481 42.39 35.95 12.79
N GLN A 482 43.15 34.91 12.40
CA GLN A 482 42.58 33.61 12.02
C GLN A 482 42.00 32.84 13.21
N HIS A 483 42.53 33.06 14.42
CA HIS A 483 42.02 32.44 15.64
C HIS A 483 40.58 32.88 15.97
N HIS A 484 40.23 34.13 15.63
CA HIS A 484 38.90 34.69 15.89
C HIS A 484 37.77 33.97 15.10
N TYR A 485 38.05 33.40 13.92
CA TYR A 485 37.07 32.64 13.14
C TYR A 485 36.76 31.26 13.76
N ASN A 486 37.76 30.62 14.39
CA ASN A 486 37.61 29.28 14.96
C ASN A 486 36.73 29.25 16.21
N HIS A 487 36.63 30.37 16.94
CA HIS A 487 35.82 30.44 18.17
C HIS A 487 34.30 30.56 17.90
N HIS A 488 33.90 31.05 16.72
CA HIS A 488 32.51 31.11 16.30
C HIS A 488 32.01 29.83 15.62
N GLN A 489 32.93 28.92 15.27
CA GLN A 489 32.57 27.65 14.68
C GLN A 489 31.82 26.78 15.70
N PRO A 490 30.67 26.20 15.33
CA PRO A 490 29.98 25.28 16.22
C PRO A 490 30.84 24.05 16.52
N ARG A 491 30.97 23.70 17.80
CA ARG A 491 31.82 22.60 18.26
C ARG A 491 31.14 21.22 18.16
N LYS A 492 29.81 21.19 18.10
CA LYS A 492 29.00 19.97 17.98
C LYS A 492 28.25 20.01 16.67
N LEU A 493 28.68 19.20 15.70
CA LEU A 493 28.00 19.00 14.43
C LEU A 493 27.63 17.51 14.31
N PRO A 494 26.44 17.10 14.80
CA PRO A 494 25.97 15.72 14.65
C PRO A 494 25.98 15.28 13.17
N SER A 495 26.16 13.99 12.91
CA SER A 495 26.03 13.47 11.54
C SER A 495 24.63 13.76 11.01
N GLN A 496 24.55 14.40 9.83
CA GLN A 496 23.29 14.82 9.18
C GLN A 496 22.42 15.75 10.04
N TRP A 497 23.06 16.59 10.86
CA TRP A 497 22.40 17.59 11.69
C TRP A 497 21.44 18.50 10.91
N ASN A 498 21.66 18.71 9.61
CA ASN A 498 20.81 19.55 8.78
C ASN A 498 19.46 18.93 8.35
N SER A 499 19.24 17.62 8.56
CA SER A 499 18.05 16.90 8.10
C SER A 499 16.89 16.97 9.09
N MET A 500 15.81 17.64 8.71
CA MET A 500 14.58 17.69 9.52
C MET A 500 13.84 16.35 9.51
N LYS A 501 14.03 15.51 8.48
CA LYS A 501 13.48 14.16 8.47
C LYS A 501 14.08 13.29 9.56
N ARG A 502 15.39 13.40 9.76
CA ARG A 502 16.08 12.67 10.84
C ARG A 502 15.74 13.21 12.23
N ALA A 503 15.43 14.49 12.35
CA ALA A 503 14.94 15.07 13.59
C ALA A 503 13.56 14.51 14.01
N GLY A 504 12.79 13.93 13.09
CA GLY A 504 11.53 13.25 13.40
C GLY A 504 10.53 14.16 14.10
N SER A 505 10.06 13.77 15.30
CA SER A 505 9.11 14.55 16.10
C SER A 505 9.77 15.46 17.15
N GLN A 506 11.10 15.63 17.11
CA GLN A 506 11.79 16.50 18.05
C GLN A 506 11.29 17.95 17.92
N ALA A 507 11.14 18.64 19.05
CA ALA A 507 10.66 20.03 19.10
C ALA A 507 11.77 20.99 18.66
N ILE A 508 11.61 21.67 17.52
CA ILE A 508 12.53 22.72 17.02
C ILE A 508 11.99 24.12 17.35
N PRO A 509 12.85 25.16 17.39
CA PRO A 509 12.38 26.54 17.36
C PRO A 509 11.50 26.82 16.14
N ASN A 510 10.48 27.65 16.32
CA ASN A 510 9.64 28.11 15.22
C ASN A 510 10.44 29.03 14.30
N ILE A 511 10.72 28.54 13.08
CA ILE A 511 11.41 29.29 12.04
C ILE A 511 10.43 30.23 11.39
N MET A 512 10.69 31.54 11.50
CA MET A 512 9.92 32.57 10.81
C MET A 512 10.70 33.04 9.59
N VAL A 513 10.08 32.98 8.41
CA VAL A 513 10.63 33.53 7.17
C VAL A 513 9.90 34.80 6.78
N SER A 514 10.61 35.73 6.15
CA SER A 514 10.01 36.97 5.62
C SER A 514 10.48 37.26 4.21
N THR A 515 9.66 38.01 3.48
CA THR A 515 9.94 38.33 2.09
C THR A 515 11.23 39.13 1.92
N LEU A 516 11.89 38.92 0.77
CA LEU A 516 13.01 39.73 0.32
C LEU A 516 12.49 41.11 -0.10
N LYS A 517 13.17 42.18 0.31
CA LYS A 517 12.73 43.56 0.14
C LYS A 517 13.14 44.14 -1.23
N VAL A 518 12.64 43.57 -2.31
CA VAL A 518 12.98 44.04 -3.67
C VAL A 518 12.35 45.41 -3.96
N PRO A 519 13.06 46.37 -4.60
CA PRO A 519 14.43 46.29 -5.13
C PRO A 519 15.54 46.62 -4.11
N LYS A 520 15.19 47.09 -2.91
CA LYS A 520 16.14 47.57 -1.89
C LYS A 520 16.52 46.48 -0.88
N ASP A 521 17.01 45.35 -1.37
CA ASP A 521 17.47 44.23 -0.51
C ASP A 521 18.93 43.90 -0.79
N GLY A 522 19.84 44.43 0.03
CA GLY A 522 21.28 44.25 -0.18
C GLY A 522 21.74 42.79 -0.16
N ALA A 523 21.08 41.92 0.61
CA ALA A 523 21.42 40.50 0.63
C ALA A 523 21.00 39.82 -0.67
N TRP A 524 19.79 40.10 -1.16
CA TRP A 524 19.32 39.58 -2.44
C TRP A 524 20.10 40.14 -3.63
N THR A 525 20.38 41.44 -3.67
CA THR A 525 21.23 42.05 -4.70
C THR A 525 22.60 41.39 -4.75
N SER A 526 23.22 41.14 -3.59
CA SER A 526 24.50 40.41 -3.54
C SER A 526 24.38 38.98 -4.04
N PHE A 527 23.26 38.28 -3.78
CA PHE A 527 23.02 36.93 -4.29
C PHE A 527 22.87 36.93 -5.82
N VAL A 528 22.13 37.88 -6.38
CA VAL A 528 21.95 38.04 -7.83
C VAL A 528 23.31 38.32 -8.50
N ASN A 529 24.10 39.25 -7.97
CA ASN A 529 25.44 39.55 -8.49
C ASN A 529 26.36 38.32 -8.51
N LEU A 530 26.31 37.48 -7.46
CA LEU A 530 27.07 36.23 -7.41
C LEU A 530 26.61 35.25 -8.49
N THR A 531 25.30 35.19 -8.73
CA THR A 531 24.72 34.32 -9.76
C THR A 531 25.08 34.78 -11.16
N GLU A 532 25.06 36.08 -11.43
CA GLU A 532 25.54 36.67 -12.70
C GLU A 532 27.05 36.44 -12.89
N THR A 533 27.80 36.45 -11.78
CA THR A 533 29.26 36.37 -11.80
C THR A 533 29.81 34.94 -11.94
N HIS A 534 29.17 33.97 -11.27
CA HIS A 534 29.68 32.60 -11.15
C HIS A 534 28.78 31.56 -11.83
N GLY A 535 27.63 31.98 -12.37
CA GLY A 535 26.69 31.12 -13.07
C GLY A 535 25.46 30.77 -12.24
N GLN A 536 24.42 30.33 -12.94
CA GLN A 536 23.16 29.87 -12.37
C GLN A 536 23.34 28.50 -11.69
N PRO A 537 22.54 28.19 -10.66
CA PRO A 537 22.45 26.83 -10.13
C PRO A 537 22.13 25.79 -11.22
N GLY A 538 22.61 24.56 -11.03
CA GLY A 538 22.42 23.47 -11.98
C GLY A 538 20.95 23.18 -12.27
N ARG A 539 20.66 22.54 -13.42
CA ARG A 539 19.30 22.33 -13.94
C ARG A 539 18.34 21.66 -12.94
N SER A 540 18.85 20.71 -12.15
CA SER A 540 18.09 19.96 -11.12
C SER A 540 17.83 20.73 -9.82
N ARG A 541 18.30 21.98 -9.71
CA ARG A 541 18.19 22.83 -8.51
C ARG A 541 17.39 24.09 -8.82
N ILE A 542 16.31 24.31 -8.08
CA ILE A 542 15.32 25.36 -8.37
C ILE A 542 15.33 26.38 -7.25
N VAL A 543 15.83 27.57 -7.56
CA VAL A 543 15.87 28.68 -6.59
C VAL A 543 14.54 29.40 -6.58
N ILE A 544 13.93 29.46 -5.41
CA ILE A 544 12.71 30.22 -5.15
C ILE A 544 13.06 31.37 -4.22
N PRO A 545 13.22 32.59 -4.75
CA PRO A 545 13.29 33.76 -3.88
C PRO A 545 11.93 34.01 -3.25
N PHE A 546 11.89 34.19 -1.94
CA PHE A 546 10.63 34.49 -1.25
C PHE A 546 10.23 35.95 -1.48
N ILE A 547 9.62 36.21 -2.63
CA ILE A 547 9.13 37.51 -3.05
C ILE A 547 7.64 37.37 -3.32
N LEU A 548 6.84 38.14 -2.59
CA LEU A 548 5.40 38.25 -2.84
C LEU A 548 5.13 39.68 -3.35
N PRO A 549 4.77 39.86 -4.64
CA PRO A 549 4.52 41.19 -5.20
C PRO A 549 3.49 41.96 -4.37
N GLY A 550 3.83 43.18 -3.97
CA GLY A 550 2.96 44.06 -3.17
C GLY A 550 2.83 43.71 -1.68
N LEU A 551 3.50 42.64 -1.21
CA LEU A 551 3.33 42.15 0.17
C LEU A 551 4.66 41.97 0.89
N THR A 552 4.79 42.62 2.05
CA THR A 552 5.84 42.33 3.01
C THR A 552 5.26 41.51 4.15
N VAL A 553 5.55 40.22 4.17
CA VAL A 553 4.99 39.30 5.17
C VAL A 553 6.10 38.61 5.95
N ARG A 554 5.76 38.21 7.17
CA ARG A 554 6.57 37.31 8.00
C ARG A 554 5.68 36.18 8.48
N ILE A 555 6.00 34.96 8.09
CA ILE A 555 5.17 33.78 8.31
C ILE A 555 6.01 32.62 8.82
N PRO A 556 5.42 31.64 9.52
CA PRO A 556 6.11 30.43 9.92
C PRO A 556 6.55 29.62 8.68
N PHE A 557 7.76 29.07 8.70
CA PHE A 557 8.29 28.30 7.58
C PHE A 557 7.55 26.99 7.36
N PHE A 558 6.99 26.38 8.42
CA PHE A 558 6.17 25.18 8.28
C PHE A 558 4.89 25.44 7.46
N VAL A 559 4.40 26.68 7.39
CA VAL A 559 3.29 27.06 6.51
C VAL A 559 3.77 27.06 5.06
N VAL A 560 4.95 27.62 4.80
CA VAL A 560 5.56 27.66 3.47
C VAL A 560 5.79 26.25 2.94
N THR A 561 6.42 25.37 3.73
CA THR A 561 6.65 23.98 3.32
C THR A 561 5.35 23.22 3.12
N TRP A 562 4.30 23.55 3.87
CA TRP A 562 2.98 22.95 3.67
C TRP A 562 2.28 23.42 2.39
N VAL A 563 2.24 24.71 2.09
CA VAL A 563 1.66 25.21 0.83
C VAL A 563 2.44 24.63 -0.36
N MET A 564 3.77 24.58 -0.26
CA MET A 564 4.63 23.95 -1.25
C MET A 564 4.28 22.46 -1.42
N SER A 565 4.12 21.73 -0.32
CA SER A 565 3.73 20.32 -0.33
C SER A 565 2.39 20.11 -1.04
N LEU A 566 1.41 20.98 -0.79
CA LEU A 566 0.10 20.91 -1.41
C LEU A 566 0.15 21.12 -2.93
N VAL A 567 0.94 22.10 -3.40
CA VAL A 567 1.13 22.31 -4.84
C VAL A 567 1.89 21.13 -5.46
N LEU A 568 2.98 20.68 -4.86
CA LEU A 568 3.73 19.51 -5.33
C LEU A 568 2.85 18.24 -5.40
N LEU A 569 1.96 18.02 -4.42
CA LEU A 569 1.00 16.91 -4.42
C LEU A 569 0.09 16.96 -5.65
N VAL A 570 -0.48 18.13 -5.95
CA VAL A 570 -1.41 18.31 -7.09
C VAL A 570 -0.70 18.14 -8.44
N PHE A 571 0.59 18.44 -8.49
CA PHE A 571 1.42 18.30 -9.69
C PHE A 571 2.23 17.00 -9.74
N ARG A 572 2.09 16.11 -8.74
CA ARG A 572 2.79 14.82 -8.63
C ARG A 572 4.32 14.93 -8.71
N LEU A 573 4.86 15.90 -7.96
CA LEU A 573 6.30 16.17 -7.90
C LEU A 573 6.83 15.84 -6.50
N LYS A 574 8.07 15.34 -6.43
CA LYS A 574 8.80 15.13 -5.17
C LYS A 574 9.98 16.08 -5.06
N ALA A 575 10.22 16.57 -3.85
CA ALA A 575 11.29 17.53 -3.63
C ALA A 575 12.04 17.36 -2.32
N THR A 576 13.32 17.73 -2.34
CA THR A 576 14.09 18.08 -1.13
C THR A 576 14.14 19.60 -1.01
N VAL A 577 13.75 20.14 0.14
CA VAL A 577 13.71 21.60 0.33
C VAL A 577 14.93 22.07 1.11
N HIS A 578 15.76 22.90 0.51
CA HIS A 578 16.89 23.55 1.14
C HIS A 578 16.49 24.96 1.59
N LEU A 579 16.51 25.22 2.90
CA LEU A 579 16.26 26.57 3.41
C LEU A 579 17.58 27.38 3.44
N ALA A 580 17.66 28.37 2.57
CA ALA A 580 18.73 29.38 2.55
C ALA A 580 18.24 30.66 3.24
N ALA A 581 18.29 30.66 4.58
CA ALA A 581 17.87 31.79 5.39
C ALA A 581 18.74 31.97 6.65
N CYS A 582 18.66 33.16 7.23
CA CYS A 582 19.17 33.41 8.58
C CYS A 582 18.34 32.64 9.61
N LEU A 583 18.98 32.15 10.68
CA LEU A 583 18.33 31.51 11.82
C LEU A 583 18.75 32.18 13.13
N GLY A 584 19.02 33.49 13.07
CA GLY A 584 19.35 34.31 14.23
C GLY A 584 18.24 34.29 15.28
N ASP A 585 18.62 34.28 16.55
CA ASP A 585 17.68 34.25 17.66
C ASP A 585 17.01 35.61 17.86
N ARG A 586 15.67 35.63 17.82
CA ARG A 586 14.83 36.80 18.11
C ARG A 586 13.79 36.50 19.18
N SER A 587 14.10 35.56 20.06
CA SER A 587 13.35 35.27 21.27
C SER A 587 13.20 36.51 22.16
N THR A 588 12.00 36.68 22.73
CA THR A 588 11.63 37.84 23.56
C THR A 588 11.34 37.45 25.01
N ARG A 589 10.96 36.20 25.27
CA ARG A 589 10.57 35.70 26.60
C ARG A 589 11.61 34.79 27.25
N GLY A 590 12.89 35.17 27.10
CA GLY A 590 14.04 34.37 27.52
C GLY A 590 14.62 33.58 26.35
N LYS A 591 15.95 33.49 26.27
CA LYS A 591 16.61 32.68 25.24
C LYS A 591 16.34 31.21 25.49
N PHE A 592 16.26 30.42 24.42
CA PHE A 592 16.22 28.97 24.53
C PHE A 592 17.37 28.46 25.40
N ALA A 593 17.11 27.41 26.18
CA ALA A 593 18.18 26.70 26.86
C ALA A 593 19.17 26.20 25.81
N ARG A 594 20.41 26.71 25.88
CA ARG A 594 21.45 26.42 24.89
C ARG A 594 21.70 24.92 24.74
N ASP A 595 21.73 24.21 25.87
CA ASP A 595 21.95 22.77 25.91
C ASP A 595 20.86 21.99 25.15
N PHE A 596 19.60 22.42 25.27
CA PHE A 596 18.49 21.84 24.51
C PHE A 596 18.72 22.00 23.00
N LEU A 597 19.06 23.21 22.55
CA LEU A 597 19.28 23.46 21.12
C LEU A 597 20.51 22.75 20.57
N GLU A 598 21.59 22.67 21.35
CA GLU A 598 22.83 21.97 20.97
C GLU A 598 22.65 20.45 20.85
N THR A 599 21.72 19.85 21.60
CA THR A 599 21.43 18.40 21.48
C THR A 599 20.66 18.06 20.22
N GLN A 600 19.82 18.98 19.75
CA GLN A 600 18.99 18.80 18.56
C GLN A 600 19.73 19.13 17.27
N TYR A 601 20.51 20.20 17.30
CA TYR A 601 21.09 20.83 16.12
C TYR A 601 22.28 21.69 16.54
N SER A 602 23.05 22.19 15.58
CA SER A 602 24.15 23.08 15.90
C SER A 602 23.64 24.44 16.42
N TYR A 603 24.09 24.92 17.58
CA TYR A 603 23.83 26.27 18.09
C TYR A 603 25.12 27.11 18.09
N THR A 604 25.02 28.37 17.67
CA THR A 604 26.15 29.32 17.64
C THR A 604 26.09 30.32 18.78
N VAL A 605 27.25 30.84 19.18
CA VAL A 605 27.31 31.98 20.11
C VAL A 605 26.66 33.21 19.49
N ASP A 606 26.27 34.17 20.33
CA ASP A 606 25.64 35.41 19.86
C ASP A 606 26.50 36.16 18.84
N ASN A 607 25.83 36.90 17.96
CA ASN A 607 26.45 37.68 16.88
C ASN A 607 27.21 36.84 15.83
N THR A 608 26.96 35.53 15.72
CA THR A 608 27.62 34.70 14.70
C THR A 608 27.00 34.87 13.31
N GLY A 609 27.84 35.04 12.30
CA GLY A 609 27.50 34.97 10.89
C GLY A 609 28.18 33.77 10.21
N MET A 610 27.50 33.16 9.24
CA MET A 610 28.02 32.11 8.38
C MET A 610 28.21 32.64 6.95
N THR A 611 29.40 32.42 6.42
CA THR A 611 29.78 32.69 5.03
C THR A 611 30.44 31.47 4.39
N SER A 612 30.74 31.56 3.10
CA SER A 612 31.47 30.52 2.37
C SER A 612 32.92 30.94 2.14
N SER A 613 33.82 29.95 2.05
CA SER A 613 35.20 30.18 1.65
C SER A 613 35.27 30.59 0.17
N ALA A 614 36.27 31.40 -0.19
CA ALA A 614 36.53 31.76 -1.58
C ALA A 614 36.82 30.52 -2.46
N THR A 615 37.37 29.46 -1.86
CA THR A 615 37.64 28.18 -2.51
C THR A 615 36.38 27.41 -2.93
N MET A 616 35.20 27.80 -2.45
CA MET A 616 33.92 27.22 -2.88
C MET A 616 33.51 27.68 -4.28
N LEU A 617 33.92 28.90 -4.68
CA LEU A 617 33.45 29.51 -5.91
C LEU A 617 34.18 28.90 -7.12
N PRO A 618 33.47 28.56 -8.21
CA PRO A 618 34.10 28.08 -9.43
C PRO A 618 35.09 29.10 -9.96
N ILE A 619 36.28 28.64 -10.40
CA ILE A 619 37.27 29.52 -11.02
C ILE A 619 36.66 30.10 -12.30
N ARG A 620 36.52 31.42 -12.34
CA ARG A 620 35.86 32.22 -13.40
C ARG A 620 36.31 31.90 -14.84
N ARG A 621 37.48 31.28 -14.99
CA ARG A 621 38.06 30.80 -16.24
C ARG A 621 38.95 29.59 -15.96
N ALA A 622 38.36 28.44 -15.67
CA ALA A 622 39.12 27.22 -15.41
C ALA A 622 40.14 26.93 -16.53
N ASP A 623 39.78 27.24 -17.78
CA ASP A 623 40.63 27.03 -18.96
C ASP A 623 41.81 28.01 -19.01
N LEU A 624 41.57 29.29 -18.65
CA LEU A 624 42.62 30.30 -18.57
C LEU A 624 43.54 30.03 -17.37
N TYR A 625 42.99 29.58 -16.25
CA TYR A 625 43.77 29.17 -15.08
C TYR A 625 44.63 27.93 -15.37
N ARG A 626 44.08 26.92 -16.07
CA ARG A 626 44.86 25.77 -16.57
C ARG A 626 45.92 26.20 -17.58
N ALA A 627 45.61 27.15 -18.47
CA ALA A 627 46.58 27.70 -19.41
C ALA A 627 47.71 28.49 -18.72
N PHE A 628 47.38 29.27 -17.69
CA PHE A 628 48.38 29.94 -16.85
C PHE A 628 49.21 28.92 -16.06
N GLN A 629 48.57 27.93 -15.43
CA GLN A 629 49.27 26.89 -14.70
C GLN A 629 50.23 26.11 -15.59
N ALA A 630 49.83 25.75 -16.81
CA ALA A 630 50.71 25.08 -17.79
C ALA A 630 51.84 25.96 -18.36
N VAL A 631 51.82 27.27 -18.14
CA VAL A 631 52.88 28.22 -18.55
C VAL A 631 53.87 28.49 -17.42
N PHE A 632 53.46 28.26 -16.16
CA PHE A 632 54.24 28.58 -14.97
C PHE A 632 54.64 27.35 -14.12
N ASP A 633 54.11 26.16 -14.43
CA ASP A 633 54.69 24.85 -14.12
C ASP A 633 55.56 24.37 -15.31
#